data_AF-A0A0L0QNF6-F1
#
_entry.id   AF-A0A0L0QNF6-F1
#
_cell.length_a   1.000
_cell.length_b   1.000
_cell.length_c   1.000
_cell.angle_alpha   90.00
_cell.angle_beta   90.00
_cell.angle_gamma   90.00
#
_symmetry.space_group_name_H-M   'P 1'
#
loop_
_entity.id
_entity.type
_entity.pdbx_description
1 polymer ?
#
loop_
_entity_poly.entity_id
_entity_poly.type
_entity_poly.pdbx_seq_one_letter_code
_entity_poly.pdbx_strand_id
1 'polypeptide(L)' 'MKYVMETLRKKEAREKLPVIRMEIDYELVTLYDAMKKEDTVAIIKSKERLINLRKQWLEMEDQK' A
#
# COMPACT_ATOMS: atom_id res chain seq x y z
N MET A 1 27.83 12.18 -7.91
CA MET A 1 26.74 11.50 -8.65
C MET A 1 25.97 10.49 -7.79
N LYS A 2 26.62 9.53 -7.08
CA LYS A 2 25.95 8.50 -6.26
C LYS A 2 25.00 9.05 -5.16
N TYR A 3 25.46 10.05 -4.41
CA TYR A 3 24.68 10.67 -3.32
C TYR A 3 23.43 11.44 -3.78
N VAL A 4 23.45 11.98 -5.01
CA VAL A 4 22.30 12.73 -5.57
C VAL A 4 21.17 11.77 -5.95
N MET A 5 21.51 10.59 -6.48
CA MET A 5 20.54 9.54 -6.79
C MET A 5 19.90 8.90 -5.55
N GLU A 6 20.62 8.80 -4.43
CA GLU A 6 20.05 8.30 -3.17
C GLU A 6 19.12 9.31 -2.51
N THR A 7 19.46 10.60 -2.55
CA THR A 7 18.62 11.67 -1.99
C THR A 7 17.32 11.85 -2.76
N LEU A 8 17.36 11.74 -4.10
CA LEU A 8 16.15 11.74 -4.94
C LEU A 8 15.24 10.55 -4.62
N ARG A 9 15.78 9.32 -4.58
CA ARG A 9 15.00 8.11 -4.23
C ARG A 9 14.37 8.20 -2.83
N LYS A 10 15.09 8.74 -1.84
CA LYS A 10 14.56 8.96 -0.48
C LYS A 10 13.46 10.02 -0.40
N LYS A 11 13.41 10.96 -1.35
CA LYS A 11 12.34 11.96 -1.43
C LYS A 11 11.09 11.36 -2.07
N GLU A 12 11.25 10.65 -3.18
CA GLU A 12 10.14 9.93 -3.83
C GLU A 12 9.51 8.88 -2.92
N ALA A 13 10.31 8.12 -2.16
CA ALA A 13 9.79 7.16 -1.18
C ALA A 13 8.96 7.83 -0.07
N ARG A 14 9.37 9.04 0.37
CA ARG A 14 8.62 9.82 1.37
C ARG A 14 7.28 10.34 0.85
N GLU A 15 7.19 10.66 -0.44
CA GLU A 15 5.95 11.11 -1.07
C GLU A 15 5.00 9.93 -1.37
N LYS A 16 5.53 8.74 -1.66
CA LYS A 16 4.74 7.53 -1.96
C LYS A 16 4.18 6.83 -0.72
N LEU A 17 4.86 6.90 0.42
CA LEU A 17 4.45 6.18 1.63
C LEU A 17 3.09 6.67 2.20
N PRO A 18 2.76 7.97 2.23
CA PRO A 18 1.42 8.46 2.57
C PRO A 18 0.34 7.96 1.60
N VAL A 19 0.65 7.88 0.30
CA VAL A 19 -0.29 7.41 -0.72
C VAL A 19 -0.63 5.94 -0.50
N ILE A 20 0.38 5.09 -0.29
CA ILE A 20 0.15 3.66 -0.01
C ILE A 20 -0.66 3.46 1.27
N ARG A 21 -0.42 4.27 2.32
CA ARG A 21 -1.24 4.21 3.54
C ARG A 21 -2.70 4.53 3.25
N MET A 22 -2.95 5.58 2.48
CA MET A 22 -4.31 5.96 2.08
C MET A 22 -4.98 4.88 1.23
N GLU A 23 -4.24 4.22 0.33
CA GLU A 23 -4.76 3.09 -0.45
C GLU A 23 -5.08 1.88 0.42
N ILE A 24 -4.26 1.58 1.44
CA ILE A 24 -4.54 0.53 2.43
C ILE A 24 -5.83 0.85 3.20
N ASP A 25 -5.98 2.09 3.69
CA ASP A 25 -7.17 2.50 4.43
C ASP A 25 -8.43 2.37 3.57
N TYR A 26 -8.36 2.78 2.30
CA TYR A 26 -9.45 2.62 1.34
C TYR A 26 -9.81 1.15 1.08
N GLU A 27 -8.80 0.30 0.89
CA GLU A 27 -9.02 -1.11 0.62
C GLU A 27 -9.58 -1.85 1.85
N LEU A 28 -9.22 -1.42 3.06
CA LEU A 28 -9.82 -1.94 4.30
C LEU A 28 -11.31 -1.59 4.41
N VAL A 29 -11.72 -0.37 4.03
CA VAL A 29 -13.14 0.01 3.94
C VAL A 29 -13.86 -0.86 2.91
N THR A 30 -13.24 -1.06 1.74
CA THR A 30 -13.79 -1.92 0.68
C THR A 30 -13.97 -3.36 1.16
N LEU A 31 -12.98 -3.91 1.87
CA LEU A 31 -13.05 -5.24 2.47
C LEU A 31 -14.17 -5.33 3.52
N TYR A 32 -14.31 -4.31 4.37
CA TYR A 32 -15.39 -4.27 5.36
C TYR A 32 -16.77 -4.35 4.71
N ASP A 33 -17.01 -3.55 3.66
CA ASP A 33 -18.27 -3.57 2.93
C ASP A 33 -18.52 -4.91 2.22
N ALA A 34 -17.47 -5.49 1.62
CA ALA A 34 -17.56 -6.81 0.99
C ALA A 34 -17.91 -7.90 2.01
N MET A 35 -17.31 -7.85 3.21
CA MET A 35 -17.64 -8.74 4.32
C MET A 35 -19.09 -8.56 4.80
N LYS A 36 -19.59 -7.32 4.87
CA LYS A 36 -20.99 -7.06 5.24
C LYS A 36 -21.99 -7.57 4.23
N LYS A 37 -21.62 -7.60 2.95
CA LYS A 37 -22.46 -8.11 1.86
C LYS A 37 -22.27 -9.61 1.60
N GLU A 38 -21.38 -10.26 2.35
CA GLU A 38 -20.96 -11.65 2.13
C GLU A 38 -20.49 -11.93 0.68
N ASP A 39 -19.97 -10.89 0.00
CA ASP A 39 -19.45 -10.99 -1.36
C ASP A 39 -18.06 -11.64 -1.32
N THR A 40 -18.04 -12.97 -1.41
CA THR A 40 -16.82 -13.78 -1.33
C THR A 40 -15.80 -13.41 -2.40
N VAL A 41 -16.23 -13.02 -3.60
CA VAL A 41 -15.33 -12.61 -4.69
C VAL A 41 -14.67 -11.28 -4.36
N ALA A 42 -15.45 -10.29 -3.91
CA ALA A 42 -14.92 -9.00 -3.50
C ALA A 42 -13.99 -9.11 -2.27
N ILE A 43 -14.32 -9.99 -1.31
CA ILE A 43 -13.47 -10.27 -0.15
C ILE A 43 -12.11 -10.82 -0.58
N ILE A 44 -12.07 -11.79 -1.49
CA ILE A 44 -10.81 -12.38 -1.99
C ILE A 44 -9.98 -11.32 -2.70
N LYS A 45 -10.58 -10.58 -3.63
CA LYS A 45 -9.90 -9.51 -4.37
C LYS A 45 -9.33 -8.43 -3.45
N SER A 46 -10.11 -8.00 -2.46
CA SER A 46 -9.68 -6.95 -1.53
C SER A 46 -8.50 -7.42 -0.67
N LYS A 47 -8.53 -8.67 -0.22
CA LYS A 47 -7.41 -9.29 0.52
C LYS A 47 -6.14 -9.41 -0.33
N GLU A 48 -6.25 -9.84 -1.59
CA GLU A 48 -5.10 -9.89 -2.51
C GLU A 48 -4.48 -8.51 -2.73
N ARG A 49 -5.32 -7.49 -2.89
CA ARG A 49 -4.87 -6.11 -3.06
C ARG A 49 -4.17 -5.59 -1.80
N LEU A 50 -4.73 -5.83 -0.61
CA LEU A 50 -4.10 -5.50 0.68
C LEU A 50 -2.73 -6.17 0.85
N ILE A 51 -2.57 -7.43 0.44
CA ILE A 51 -1.29 -8.13 0.49
C ILE A 51 -0.25 -7.42 -0.40
N ASN A 52 -0.64 -7.01 -1.60
CA ASN A 52 0.26 -6.31 -2.53
C ASN A 52 0.63 -4.91 -2.03
N LEU A 53 -0.32 -4.16 -1.46
CA LEU A 53 -0.07 -2.86 -0.85
C LEU A 53 0.85 -2.98 0.37
N ARG A 54 0.66 -4.01 1.21
CA ARG A 54 1.53 -4.29 2.35
C ARG A 54 2.97 -4.60 1.92
N LYS A 55 3.17 -5.38 0.85
CA LYS A 55 4.52 -5.65 0.32
C LYS A 55 5.21 -4.37 -0.10
N GLN A 56 4.54 -3.52 -0.88
CA GLN A 56 5.07 -2.22 -1.30
C GLN A 56 5.38 -1.32 -0.11
N TRP A 57 4.52 -1.32 0.91
CA TRP A 57 4.74 -0.54 2.12
C TRP A 57 6.00 -0.98 2.87
N LEU A 58 6.20 -2.30 3.06
CA LEU A 58 7.39 -2.84 3.72
C LEU A 58 8.67 -2.56 2.93
N GLU A 59 8.63 -2.70 1.60
CA GLU A 59 9.77 -2.37 0.73
C GLU A 59 10.19 -0.89 0.86
N MET A 60 9.24 0.01 1.11
CA MET A 60 9.53 1.43 1.33
C MET A 60 9.96 1.74 2.76
N GLU A 61 9.47 0.98 3.75
CA GLU A 61 9.85 1.16 5.15
C GLU A 61 11.28 0.69 5.41
N ASP A 62 11.71 -0.42 4.79
CA ASP A 62 13.09 -0.95 4.87
C ASP A 62 14.13 -0.02 4.22
N GLN A 63 13.71 0.99 3.45
CA GLN A 63 14.60 2.00 2.84
C GLN A 63 14.82 3.26 3.69
N LYS A 64 14.27 3.32 4.92
CA LYS A 64 14.52 4.41 5.88
C LYS A 64 15.96 4.39 6.41
#